data_AF-A0A8R7P6D5-F1
#
_entry.id   AF-A0A8R7P6D5-F1
#
_cell.length_a   1.000
_cell.length_b   1.000
_cell.length_c   1.000
_cell.angle_alpha   90.00
_cell.angle_beta   90.00
_cell.angle_gamma   90.00
#
_symmetry.space_group_name_H-M   'P 1'
#
loop_
_entity.id
_entity.type
_entity.pdbx_description
1 polymer ?
#
loop_
_entity_poly.entity_id
_entity_poly.type
_entity_poly.pdbx_seq_one_letter_code
_entity_poly.pdbx_strand_id
1 'polypeptide(L)'
;MRVLTVSGIFLVPEVASPDNEVSYGLTPTACLLASCDEVRSNLSPFLSLLLDSTFTAPFFGMHSWFLDEHSTSMFKKAHGLNFWEMAEQDDTYNQLINDVMVSDSNFLMDIILREYAGVFLCINSLIDVAGGHGGSARAIAKAFPQMKCTVLDLPHVVEEAPTSDHVSFISGDMFKYIPPADALFLKWVFHDWGDEDCVKILKNCKEAIPPREAGGKVIIVDMVVGSGPNMRM
;
A
#
# COMPACT_ATOMS: atom_id res chain seq x y z
N MET A 1 -20.44 3.27 21.63
CA MET A 1 -20.08 1.87 21.93
C MET A 1 -21.08 0.85 21.40
N ARG A 2 -22.38 0.90 21.76
CA ARG A 2 -23.37 -0.12 21.33
C ARG A 2 -23.40 -0.42 19.82
N VAL A 3 -23.36 0.59 18.94
CA VAL A 3 -23.31 0.38 17.48
C VAL A 3 -22.07 -0.41 17.08
N LEU A 4 -20.89 -0.04 17.61
CA LEU A 4 -19.63 -0.73 17.36
C LEU A 4 -19.60 -2.15 17.94
N THR A 5 -20.33 -2.40 19.02
CA THR A 5 -20.52 -3.75 19.56
C THR A 5 -21.39 -4.60 18.65
N VAL A 6 -22.52 -4.06 18.17
CA VAL A 6 -23.41 -4.75 17.22
C VAL A 6 -22.70 -5.03 15.90
N SER A 7 -21.79 -4.14 15.46
CA SER A 7 -20.98 -4.35 14.27
C SER A 7 -19.75 -5.23 14.50
N GLY A 8 -19.59 -5.83 15.68
CA GLY A 8 -18.52 -6.79 15.99
C GLY A 8 -17.13 -6.19 16.24
N ILE A 9 -17.01 -4.86 16.40
CA ILE A 9 -15.73 -4.21 16.73
C ILE A 9 -15.41 -4.38 18.21
N PHE A 10 -16.39 -4.25 19.10
CA PHE A 10 -16.21 -4.51 20.54
C PHE A 10 -17.10 -5.67 20.99
N LEU A 11 -16.69 -6.34 22.07
CA LEU A 11 -17.51 -7.33 22.77
C LEU A 11 -17.88 -6.80 24.16
N VAL A 12 -19.05 -7.20 24.68
CA VAL A 12 -19.42 -6.94 26.08
C VAL A 12 -19.18 -8.25 26.83
N PRO A 13 -18.24 -8.29 27.79
CA PRO A 13 -17.98 -9.48 28.59
C PRO A 13 -19.23 -9.93 29.36
N GLU A 14 -19.47 -11.24 29.45
CA GLU A 14 -20.63 -11.80 30.16
C GLU A 14 -20.55 -11.63 31.68
N VAL A 15 -19.35 -11.39 32.22
CA VAL A 15 -19.14 -11.21 33.66
C VAL A 15 -19.40 -9.74 34.01
N ALA A 16 -20.48 -9.49 34.75
CA ALA A 16 -20.76 -8.17 35.31
C ALA A 16 -19.61 -7.73 36.22
N SER A 17 -19.12 -6.51 36.01
CA SER A 17 -18.17 -5.91 36.94
C SER A 17 -18.81 -5.79 38.34
N PRO A 18 -18.03 -5.88 39.43
CA PRO A 18 -18.54 -5.76 40.79
C PRO A 18 -19.37 -4.48 41.03
N ASP A 19 -19.09 -3.43 40.24
CA ASP A 19 -19.66 -2.09 40.36
C ASP A 19 -20.80 -1.82 39.36
N ASN A 20 -21.31 -2.83 38.64
CA ASN A 20 -22.38 -2.70 37.63
C ASN A 20 -22.01 -1.81 36.43
N GLU A 21 -20.73 -1.54 36.22
CA GLU A 21 -20.22 -0.82 35.06
C GLU A 21 -20.13 -1.73 33.83
N VAL A 22 -20.56 -1.21 32.68
CA VAL A 22 -20.49 -1.92 31.40
C VAL A 22 -19.08 -1.79 30.83
N SER A 23 -18.30 -2.86 30.89
CA SER A 23 -16.98 -2.97 30.24
C SER A 23 -17.11 -3.41 28.79
N TYR A 24 -16.17 -2.98 27.94
CA TYR A 24 -16.06 -3.39 26.53
C TYR A 24 -14.68 -3.99 26.26
N GLY A 25 -14.65 -5.21 25.74
CA GLY A 25 -13.42 -5.89 25.30
C GLY A 25 -13.14 -5.66 23.81
N LEU A 26 -11.86 -5.72 23.43
CA LEU A 26 -11.44 -5.70 22.03
C LEU A 26 -11.73 -7.05 21.36
N THR A 27 -12.18 -6.99 20.10
CA THR A 27 -12.25 -8.16 19.21
C THR A 27 -10.98 -8.27 18.37
N PRO A 28 -10.71 -9.39 17.69
CA PRO A 28 -9.60 -9.49 16.73
C PRO A 28 -9.62 -8.37 15.66
N THR A 29 -10.80 -7.95 15.21
CA THR A 29 -10.95 -6.82 14.28
C THR A 29 -10.54 -5.50 14.91
N ALA A 30 -10.94 -5.24 16.16
CA ALA A 30 -10.51 -4.02 16.85
C ALA A 30 -9.01 -4.02 17.20
N CYS A 31 -8.39 -5.20 17.36
CA CYS A 31 -6.95 -5.29 17.54
C CYS A 31 -6.17 -4.78 16.31
N LEU A 32 -6.74 -4.84 15.11
CA LEU A 32 -6.12 -4.24 13.91
C LEU A 32 -6.15 -2.71 13.93
N LEU A 33 -7.00 -2.10 14.76
CA LEU A 33 -7.16 -0.65 14.87
C LEU A 33 -6.48 -0.08 16.12
N ALA A 34 -5.93 -0.94 16.97
CA ALA A 34 -5.32 -0.55 18.23
C ALA A 34 -3.80 -0.51 18.08
N SER A 35 -3.19 0.58 18.53
CA SER A 35 -1.75 0.61 18.79
C SER A 35 -1.46 -0.13 20.10
N CYS A 36 -0.89 -1.33 20.02
CA CYS A 36 -0.38 -2.06 21.18
C CYS A 36 1.11 -2.36 20.98
N ASP A 37 1.91 -2.25 22.05
CA ASP A 37 3.36 -2.49 22.01
C ASP A 37 3.74 -3.90 21.48
N GLU A 38 2.81 -4.86 21.56
CA GLU A 38 2.99 -6.24 21.07
C GLU A 38 2.50 -6.46 19.63
N VAL A 39 1.59 -5.63 19.10
CA VAL A 39 0.97 -5.79 17.77
C VAL A 39 1.53 -4.73 16.83
N ARG A 40 2.41 -5.15 15.91
CA ARG A 40 3.11 -4.25 14.96
C ARG A 40 2.22 -3.63 13.88
N SER A 41 0.95 -3.99 13.83
CA SER A 41 0.06 -3.68 12.71
C SER A 41 -1.13 -2.88 13.20
N ASN A 42 -1.04 -1.56 13.04
CA ASN A 42 -2.16 -0.65 13.26
C ASN A 42 -2.63 -0.13 11.89
N LEU A 43 -3.86 -0.49 11.50
CA LEU A 43 -4.53 -0.09 10.27
C LEU A 43 -5.48 1.11 10.47
N SER A 44 -5.46 1.78 11.62
CA SER A 44 -6.26 2.99 11.84
C SER A 44 -6.03 4.11 10.82
N PRO A 45 -4.81 4.32 10.25
CA PRO A 45 -4.62 5.34 9.22
C PRO A 45 -5.51 5.12 7.98
N PHE A 46 -5.81 3.86 7.62
CA PHE A 46 -6.75 3.58 6.52
C PHE A 46 -8.12 4.18 6.75
N LEU A 47 -8.61 4.11 7.99
CA LEU A 47 -9.91 4.71 8.32
C LEU A 47 -9.85 6.22 8.19
N SER A 48 -8.73 6.85 8.54
CA SER A 48 -8.54 8.29 8.35
C SER A 48 -8.64 8.68 6.86
N LEU A 49 -7.98 7.94 5.96
CA LEU A 49 -8.08 8.20 4.52
C LEU A 49 -9.48 7.92 3.97
N LEU A 50 -10.08 6.78 4.32
CA LEU A 50 -11.41 6.40 3.84
C LEU A 50 -12.51 7.35 4.31
N LEU A 51 -12.31 8.06 5.43
CA LEU A 51 -13.25 9.03 5.98
C LEU A 51 -12.90 10.48 5.63
N ASP A 52 -11.75 10.72 5.00
CA ASP A 52 -11.34 12.06 4.60
C ASP A 52 -12.28 12.62 3.53
N SER A 53 -12.58 13.92 3.61
CA SER A 53 -13.52 14.56 2.67
C SER A 53 -12.99 14.54 1.23
N THR A 54 -11.68 14.61 1.05
CA THR A 54 -11.04 14.60 -0.26
C THR A 54 -11.20 13.24 -0.94
N PHE A 55 -11.07 12.17 -0.17
CA PHE A 55 -11.29 10.81 -0.66
C PHE A 55 -12.78 10.50 -0.89
N THR A 56 -13.65 10.97 0.01
CA THR A 56 -15.09 10.62 0.01
C THR A 56 -15.94 11.49 -0.91
N ALA A 57 -15.60 12.77 -1.10
CA ALA A 57 -16.37 13.70 -1.93
C ALA A 57 -16.64 13.20 -3.37
N PRO A 58 -15.67 12.58 -4.09
CA PRO A 58 -15.90 12.05 -5.44
C PRO A 58 -17.09 11.09 -5.55
N PHE A 59 -17.36 10.28 -4.51
CA PHE A 59 -18.45 9.30 -4.52
C PHE A 59 -19.84 9.94 -4.61
N PHE A 60 -20.02 11.18 -4.14
CA PHE A 60 -21.30 11.90 -4.30
C PHE A 60 -21.54 12.37 -5.75
N GLY A 61 -20.47 12.46 -6.55
CA GLY A 61 -20.52 12.80 -7.98
C GLY A 61 -20.64 11.59 -8.92
N MET A 62 -20.76 10.37 -8.39
CA MET A 62 -20.68 9.14 -9.17
C MET A 62 -21.68 9.10 -10.35
N HIS A 63 -22.92 9.57 -10.15
CA HIS A 63 -23.91 9.61 -11.23
C HIS A 63 -23.48 10.51 -12.39
N SER A 64 -22.97 11.70 -12.11
CA SER A 64 -22.54 12.63 -13.16
C SER A 64 -21.27 12.14 -13.85
N TRP A 65 -20.42 11.39 -13.14
CA TRP A 65 -19.27 10.70 -13.72
C TRP A 65 -19.68 9.62 -14.72
N PHE A 66 -20.65 8.76 -14.37
CA PHE A 66 -21.16 7.72 -15.30
C PHE A 66 -21.75 8.27 -16.60
N LEU A 67 -22.28 9.49 -16.57
CA LEU A 67 -22.85 10.15 -17.76
C LEU A 67 -21.81 10.87 -18.62
N ASP A 68 -20.57 10.98 -18.14
CA ASP A 68 -19.50 11.70 -18.82
C ASP A 68 -18.51 10.72 -19.46
N GLU A 69 -18.71 10.46 -20.75
CA GLU A 69 -17.88 9.53 -21.54
C GLU A 69 -16.42 9.98 -21.71
N HIS A 70 -16.10 11.23 -21.37
CA HIS A 70 -14.74 11.78 -21.50
C HIS A 70 -13.98 11.80 -20.17
N SER A 71 -14.64 11.47 -19.06
CA SER A 71 -14.02 11.52 -17.75
C SER A 71 -13.12 10.30 -17.51
N THR A 72 -11.83 10.54 -17.23
CA THR A 72 -10.85 9.47 -17.01
C THR A 72 -10.92 8.89 -15.60
N SER A 73 -11.31 9.68 -14.59
CA SER A 73 -11.52 9.18 -13.23
C SER A 73 -12.51 10.04 -12.45
N MET A 74 -13.25 9.40 -11.54
CA MET A 74 -14.21 10.06 -10.64
C MET A 74 -13.52 11.11 -9.75
N PHE A 75 -12.31 10.80 -9.26
CA PHE A 75 -11.50 11.71 -8.45
C PHE A 75 -11.13 12.98 -9.21
N LYS A 76 -10.63 12.83 -10.45
CA LYS A 76 -10.28 13.96 -11.31
C LYS A 76 -11.48 14.80 -11.70
N LYS A 77 -12.65 14.19 -11.90
CA LYS A 77 -13.88 14.94 -12.16
C LYS A 77 -14.29 15.83 -10.98
N ALA A 78 -14.13 15.34 -9.75
CA ALA A 78 -14.52 16.07 -8.55
C ALA A 78 -13.54 17.20 -8.21
N HIS A 79 -12.24 16.94 -8.37
CA HIS A 79 -11.18 17.81 -7.85
C HIS A 79 -10.37 18.54 -8.92
N GLY A 80 -10.51 18.18 -10.20
CA GLY A 80 -9.70 18.68 -11.31
C GLY A 80 -8.31 18.06 -11.44
N LEU A 81 -7.81 17.41 -10.38
CA LEU A 81 -6.51 16.75 -10.28
C LEU A 81 -6.68 15.24 -10.15
N ASN A 82 -5.72 14.46 -10.62
CA ASN A 82 -5.66 13.05 -10.26
C ASN A 82 -5.22 12.86 -8.80
N PHE A 83 -5.35 11.64 -8.28
CA PHE A 83 -5.08 11.32 -6.88
C PHE A 83 -3.66 11.71 -6.43
N TRP A 84 -2.66 11.44 -7.27
CA TRP A 84 -1.24 11.70 -7.00
C TRP A 84 -0.86 13.16 -7.22
N GLU A 85 -1.44 13.82 -8.24
CA GLU A 85 -1.30 15.28 -8.46
C GLU A 85 -1.85 16.09 -7.27
N MET A 86 -2.88 15.57 -6.61
CA MET A 86 -3.44 16.18 -5.41
C MET A 86 -2.51 16.02 -4.21
N ALA A 87 -1.92 14.83 -4.02
CA ALA A 87 -0.90 14.60 -2.99
C ALA A 87 0.30 15.55 -3.19
N GLU A 88 0.75 15.76 -4.43
CA GLU A 88 1.84 16.70 -4.73
C GLU A 88 1.53 18.16 -4.34
N GLN A 89 0.25 18.56 -4.31
CA GLN A 89 -0.17 19.94 -4.05
C GLN A 89 -0.66 20.19 -2.62
N ASP A 90 -1.00 19.13 -1.87
CA ASP A 90 -1.54 19.22 -0.52
C ASP A 90 -0.73 18.33 0.42
N ASP A 91 0.19 18.95 1.17
CA ASP A 91 1.06 18.30 2.14
C ASP A 91 0.28 17.49 3.18
N THR A 92 -0.93 17.94 3.57
CA THR A 92 -1.75 17.24 4.56
C THR A 92 -2.30 15.94 3.96
N TYR A 93 -2.75 16.00 2.72
CA TYR A 93 -3.22 14.82 1.99
C TYR A 93 -2.07 13.86 1.64
N ASN A 94 -0.90 14.40 1.26
CA ASN A 94 0.32 13.62 1.03
C ASN A 94 0.71 12.83 2.29
N GLN A 95 0.78 13.52 3.43
CA GLN A 95 1.13 12.89 4.69
C GLN A 95 0.13 11.78 5.06
N LEU A 96 -1.17 12.04 4.89
CA LEU A 96 -2.22 11.06 5.14
C LEU A 96 -2.05 9.80 4.28
N ILE A 97 -1.78 9.95 2.98
CA ILE A 97 -1.53 8.82 2.08
C ILE A 97 -0.28 8.06 2.51
N ASN A 98 0.81 8.76 2.81
CA ASN A 98 2.07 8.13 3.21
C ASN A 98 1.92 7.33 4.51
N ASP A 99 1.18 7.85 5.50
CA ASP A 99 0.89 7.15 6.75
C ASP A 99 0.08 5.86 6.52
N VAL A 100 -0.89 5.90 5.60
CA VAL A 100 -1.65 4.72 5.17
C VAL A 100 -0.74 3.70 4.52
N MET A 101 0.09 4.10 3.56
CA MET A 101 0.97 3.19 2.84
C MET A 101 2.02 2.53 3.75
N VAL A 102 2.55 3.27 4.73
CA VAL A 102 3.47 2.72 5.74
C VAL A 102 2.76 1.73 6.66
N SER A 103 1.58 2.10 7.18
CA SER A 103 0.73 1.24 8.00
C SER A 103 0.42 -0.09 7.30
N ASP A 104 -0.01 -0.03 6.05
CA ASP A 104 -0.30 -1.19 5.23
C ASP A 104 0.92 -2.08 5.00
N SER A 105 2.05 -1.46 4.64
CA SER A 105 3.28 -2.18 4.33
C SER A 105 3.79 -2.91 5.56
N ASN A 106 3.70 -2.32 6.75
CA ASN A 106 4.05 -2.99 8.00
C ASN A 106 3.18 -4.24 8.27
N PHE A 107 1.91 -4.20 7.90
CA PHE A 107 0.99 -5.33 8.05
C PHE A 107 1.20 -6.40 6.98
N LEU A 108 1.11 -6.04 5.70
CA LEU A 108 1.18 -7.00 4.60
C LEU A 108 2.57 -7.62 4.47
N MET A 109 3.65 -6.87 4.68
CA MET A 109 4.98 -7.41 4.52
C MET A 109 5.35 -8.43 5.61
N ASP A 110 4.80 -8.32 6.82
CA ASP A 110 4.96 -9.36 7.84
C ASP A 110 4.41 -10.71 7.34
N ILE A 111 3.23 -10.69 6.72
CA ILE A 111 2.59 -11.87 6.14
C ILE A 111 3.38 -12.37 4.93
N ILE A 112 3.76 -11.48 4.01
CA ILE A 112 4.50 -11.84 2.79
C ILE A 112 5.85 -12.46 3.14
N LEU A 113 6.61 -11.87 4.07
CA LEU A 113 7.91 -12.40 4.47
C LEU A 113 7.76 -13.72 5.25
N ARG A 114 6.68 -13.91 6.02
CA ARG A 114 6.45 -15.17 6.72
C ARG A 114 6.06 -16.31 5.76
N GLU A 115 5.12 -16.06 4.86
CA GLU A 115 4.50 -17.11 4.04
C GLU A 115 5.17 -17.28 2.66
N TYR A 116 5.79 -16.22 2.13
CA TYR A 116 6.29 -16.15 0.75
C TYR A 116 7.73 -15.65 0.62
N ALA A 117 8.53 -15.64 1.70
CA ALA A 117 9.94 -15.21 1.65
C ALA A 117 10.76 -15.85 0.51
N GLY A 118 10.40 -17.07 0.09
CA GLY A 118 11.04 -17.78 -1.01
C GLY A 118 11.11 -16.99 -2.33
N VAL A 119 10.15 -16.07 -2.58
CA VAL A 119 10.15 -15.27 -3.81
C VAL A 119 11.35 -14.33 -3.91
N PHE A 120 11.89 -13.90 -2.75
CA PHE A 120 13.01 -12.97 -2.65
C PHE A 120 14.40 -13.65 -2.66
N LEU A 121 14.44 -14.99 -2.70
CA LEU A 121 15.70 -15.71 -2.75
C LEU A 121 16.41 -15.50 -4.09
N CYS A 122 17.75 -15.49 -4.01
CA CYS A 122 18.66 -15.30 -5.15
C CYS A 122 18.51 -13.95 -5.88
N ILE A 123 18.05 -12.91 -5.17
CA ILE A 123 18.00 -11.53 -5.66
C ILE A 123 19.11 -10.74 -4.94
N ASN A 124 20.01 -10.07 -5.66
CA ASN A 124 21.06 -9.25 -5.06
C ASN A 124 20.67 -7.78 -5.02
N SER A 125 19.87 -7.32 -5.98
CA SER A 125 19.34 -5.96 -6.04
C SER A 125 17.84 -5.94 -6.32
N LEU A 126 17.10 -5.18 -5.52
CA LEU A 126 15.66 -5.00 -5.64
C LEU A 126 15.31 -3.52 -5.64
N ILE A 127 14.49 -3.12 -6.62
CA ILE A 127 13.85 -1.80 -6.62
C ILE A 127 12.36 -1.97 -6.30
N ASP A 128 11.92 -1.30 -5.23
CA ASP A 128 10.53 -1.09 -4.86
C ASP A 128 10.01 0.12 -5.66
N VAL A 129 9.24 -0.14 -6.71
CA VAL A 129 8.75 0.86 -7.67
C VAL A 129 7.43 1.43 -7.16
N ALA A 130 7.35 2.76 -7.08
CA ALA A 130 6.31 3.48 -6.35
C ALA A 130 6.24 3.02 -4.87
N GLY A 131 7.42 2.83 -4.27
CA GLY A 131 7.57 2.26 -2.92
C GLY A 131 7.28 3.23 -1.76
N GLY A 132 6.88 4.46 -2.07
CA GLY A 132 6.55 5.52 -1.12
C GLY A 132 7.70 5.85 -0.18
N HIS A 133 7.39 5.96 1.11
CA HIS A 133 8.40 6.14 2.16
C HIS A 133 9.20 4.86 2.47
N GLY A 134 9.16 3.82 1.63
CA GLY A 134 10.05 2.65 1.71
C GLY A 134 9.70 1.62 2.79
N GLY A 135 8.43 1.55 3.21
CA GLY A 135 7.97 0.57 4.21
C GLY A 135 8.28 -0.87 3.80
N SER A 136 7.95 -1.22 2.55
CA SER A 136 8.17 -2.57 2.02
C SER A 136 9.65 -2.86 1.80
N ALA A 137 10.37 -1.97 1.12
CA ALA A 137 11.82 -2.08 0.94
C ALA A 137 12.58 -2.28 2.27
N ARG A 138 12.22 -1.57 3.36
CA ARG A 138 12.85 -1.76 4.67
C ARG A 138 12.57 -3.13 5.28
N ALA A 139 11.32 -3.59 5.21
CA ALA A 139 10.95 -4.92 5.71
C ALA A 139 11.75 -6.02 4.97
N ILE A 140 11.86 -5.87 3.64
CA ILE A 140 12.64 -6.76 2.78
C ILE A 140 14.13 -6.70 3.13
N ALA A 141 14.73 -5.51 3.19
CA ALA A 141 16.16 -5.32 3.52
C ALA A 141 16.51 -5.92 4.89
N LYS A 142 15.60 -5.81 5.87
CA LYS A 142 15.77 -6.42 7.20
C LYS A 142 15.76 -7.95 7.15
N ALA A 143 14.89 -8.54 6.32
CA ALA A 143 14.80 -9.99 6.16
C ALA A 143 15.95 -10.56 5.31
N PHE A 144 16.48 -9.77 4.37
CA PHE A 144 17.56 -10.15 3.46
C PHE A 144 18.69 -9.11 3.50
N PRO A 145 19.53 -9.08 4.57
CA PRO A 145 20.50 -8.00 4.80
C PRO A 145 21.58 -7.85 3.72
N GLN A 146 21.79 -8.87 2.89
CA GLN A 146 22.74 -8.86 1.79
C GLN A 146 22.15 -8.27 0.50
N MET A 147 20.83 -8.12 0.42
CA MET A 147 20.15 -7.58 -0.76
C MET A 147 20.17 -6.06 -0.73
N LYS A 148 20.67 -5.45 -1.80
CA LYS A 148 20.57 -4.01 -2.00
C LYS A 148 19.12 -3.65 -2.33
N CYS A 149 18.45 -3.00 -1.39
CA CYS A 149 17.09 -2.51 -1.58
C CYS A 149 17.11 -1.01 -1.92
N THR A 150 16.32 -0.62 -2.91
CA THR A 150 16.18 0.75 -3.35
C THR A 150 14.71 1.06 -3.60
N VAL A 151 14.27 2.27 -3.27
CA VAL A 151 12.91 2.75 -3.57
C VAL A 151 13.00 3.71 -4.75
N LEU A 152 12.14 3.54 -5.74
CA LEU A 152 11.91 4.51 -6.81
C LEU A 152 10.54 5.15 -6.59
N ASP A 153 10.49 6.46 -6.40
CA ASP A 153 9.23 7.19 -6.29
C ASP A 153 9.34 8.63 -6.82
N LEU A 154 8.23 9.34 -6.85
CA LEU A 154 8.14 10.72 -7.30
C LEU A 154 9.04 11.64 -6.46
N PRO A 155 9.52 12.76 -7.04
CA PRO A 155 10.43 13.67 -6.34
C PRO A 155 9.95 14.15 -4.97
N HIS A 156 8.69 14.59 -4.85
CA HIS A 156 8.14 15.11 -3.59
C HIS A 156 8.06 14.01 -2.51
N VAL A 157 7.76 12.77 -2.90
CA VAL A 157 7.71 11.62 -1.98
C VAL A 157 9.10 11.25 -1.48
N VAL A 158 10.10 11.25 -2.36
CA VAL A 158 11.49 10.93 -1.99
C VAL A 158 12.12 12.02 -1.13
N GLU A 159 11.76 13.28 -1.34
CA GLU A 159 12.25 14.40 -0.53
C GLU A 159 11.81 14.30 0.95
N GLU A 160 10.59 13.81 1.20
CA GLU A 160 10.04 13.60 2.53
C GLU A 160 10.35 12.22 3.14
N ALA A 161 11.00 11.34 2.38
CA ALA A 161 11.25 9.98 2.81
C ALA A 161 12.20 9.94 4.04
N PRO A 162 11.94 9.05 5.01
CA PRO A 162 12.79 8.92 6.19
C PRO A 162 14.18 8.40 5.82
N THR A 163 15.21 8.92 6.49
CA THR A 163 16.58 8.42 6.33
C THR A 163 16.69 6.95 6.74
N SER A 164 17.44 6.16 5.97
CA SER A 164 17.64 4.74 6.22
C SER A 164 19.04 4.29 5.82
N ASP A 165 19.71 3.54 6.70
CA ASP A 165 21.04 2.98 6.43
C ASP A 165 20.99 1.76 5.48
N HIS A 166 19.80 1.16 5.29
CA HIS A 166 19.62 -0.11 4.58
C HIS A 166 18.84 0.01 3.27
N VAL A 167 18.23 1.17 3.01
CA VAL A 167 17.43 1.42 1.82
C VAL A 167 17.88 2.74 1.20
N SER A 168 18.20 2.70 -0.09
CA SER A 168 18.46 3.91 -0.89
C SER A 168 17.17 4.41 -1.55
N PHE A 169 17.09 5.69 -1.86
CA PHE A 169 15.96 6.27 -2.58
C PHE A 169 16.42 6.89 -3.90
N ILE A 170 15.61 6.73 -4.93
CA ILE A 170 15.79 7.32 -6.26
C ILE A 170 14.51 8.10 -6.57
N SER A 171 14.68 9.39 -6.81
CA SER A 171 13.61 10.24 -7.35
C SER A 171 13.46 9.99 -8.85
N GLY A 172 12.25 9.71 -9.31
CA GLY A 172 11.97 9.43 -10.70
C GLY A 172 10.50 9.15 -11.00
N ASP A 173 10.25 8.75 -12.24
CA ASP A 173 8.91 8.50 -12.76
C ASP A 173 8.92 7.14 -13.47
N MET A 174 8.15 6.19 -12.93
CA MET A 174 8.07 4.82 -13.44
C MET A 174 7.54 4.73 -14.87
N PHE A 175 6.79 5.72 -15.34
CA PHE A 175 6.34 5.80 -16.74
C PHE A 175 7.45 6.17 -17.70
N LYS A 176 8.51 6.82 -17.20
CA LYS A 176 9.64 7.28 -18.03
C LYS A 176 10.81 6.32 -17.97
N TYR A 177 11.24 5.93 -16.77
CA TYR A 177 12.43 5.12 -16.61
C TYR A 177 12.46 4.44 -15.24
N ILE A 178 12.77 3.14 -15.25
CA ILE A 178 13.05 2.36 -14.05
C ILE A 178 14.52 1.93 -14.12
N PRO A 179 15.37 2.25 -13.12
CA PRO A 179 16.77 1.83 -13.12
C PRO A 179 16.93 0.30 -13.10
N PRO A 180 18.05 -0.25 -13.61
CA PRO A 180 18.25 -1.69 -13.62
C PRO A 180 18.37 -2.30 -12.22
N ALA A 181 17.75 -3.47 -12.02
CA ALA A 181 17.87 -4.29 -10.82
C ALA A 181 17.56 -5.77 -11.13
N ASP A 182 18.01 -6.69 -10.27
CA ASP A 182 17.72 -8.12 -10.45
C ASP A 182 16.21 -8.40 -10.34
N ALA A 183 15.51 -7.66 -9.49
CA ALA A 183 14.07 -7.72 -9.38
C ALA A 183 13.43 -6.36 -9.13
N LEU A 184 12.19 -6.24 -9.60
CA LEU A 184 11.31 -5.12 -9.30
C LEU A 184 10.16 -5.60 -8.42
N PHE A 185 9.84 -4.85 -7.38
CA PHE A 185 8.72 -5.09 -6.50
C PHE A 185 7.69 -3.97 -6.70
N LEU A 186 6.45 -4.32 -7.00
CA LEU A 186 5.35 -3.39 -7.20
C LEU A 186 4.19 -3.82 -6.31
N LYS A 187 4.02 -3.12 -5.19
CA LYS A 187 2.90 -3.32 -4.27
C LYS A 187 1.92 -2.18 -4.45
N TRP A 188 0.66 -2.52 -4.74
CA TRP A 188 -0.43 -1.55 -4.83
C TRP A 188 -0.14 -0.48 -5.88
N VAL A 189 0.22 -0.93 -7.08
CA VAL A 189 0.55 -0.03 -8.20
C VAL A 189 -0.44 -0.23 -9.33
N PHE A 190 -0.66 -1.48 -9.77
CA PHE A 190 -1.40 -1.71 -11.01
C PHE A 190 -2.90 -1.45 -10.87
N HIS A 191 -3.46 -1.45 -9.65
CA HIS A 191 -4.88 -1.14 -9.44
C HIS A 191 -5.23 0.34 -9.65
N ASP A 192 -4.24 1.24 -9.70
CA ASP A 192 -4.46 2.67 -9.86
C ASP A 192 -4.57 3.13 -11.31
N TRP A 193 -4.19 2.27 -12.25
CA TRP A 193 -3.99 2.65 -13.65
C TRP A 193 -4.87 1.85 -14.60
N GLY A 194 -5.20 2.47 -15.74
CA GLY A 194 -5.82 1.76 -16.86
C GLY A 194 -4.85 0.79 -17.53
N ASP A 195 -5.39 -0.19 -18.27
CA ASP A 195 -4.61 -1.26 -18.91
C ASP A 195 -3.46 -0.74 -19.79
N GLU A 196 -3.67 0.32 -20.57
CA GLU A 196 -2.63 0.91 -21.42
C GLU A 196 -1.45 1.44 -20.60
N ASP A 197 -1.72 2.02 -19.44
CA ASP A 197 -0.72 2.55 -18.53
C ASP A 197 -0.02 1.42 -17.76
N CYS A 198 -0.75 0.40 -17.33
CA CYS A 198 -0.19 -0.85 -16.79
C CYS A 198 0.79 -1.51 -17.78
N VAL A 199 0.43 -1.58 -19.06
CA VAL A 199 1.30 -2.12 -20.12
C VAL A 199 2.56 -1.27 -20.29
N LYS A 200 2.47 0.06 -20.20
CA LYS A 200 3.66 0.93 -20.26
C LYS A 200 4.59 0.68 -19.07
N ILE A 201 4.04 0.62 -17.85
CA ILE A 201 4.82 0.31 -16.64
C ILE A 201 5.51 -1.05 -16.80
N LEU A 202 4.79 -2.10 -17.21
CA LEU A 202 5.34 -3.44 -17.41
C LEU A 202 6.43 -3.50 -18.48
N LYS A 203 6.35 -2.69 -19.54
CA LYS A 203 7.42 -2.57 -20.54
C LYS A 203 8.69 -2.00 -19.91
N ASN A 204 8.57 -0.91 -19.17
CA ASN A 204 9.71 -0.31 -18.46
C ASN A 204 10.29 -1.28 -17.43
N CYS A 205 9.44 -2.02 -16.71
CA CYS A 205 9.88 -3.07 -15.80
C CYS A 205 10.69 -4.15 -16.53
N LYS A 206 10.21 -4.62 -17.68
CA LYS A 206 10.88 -5.64 -18.48
C LYS A 206 12.24 -5.17 -19.00
N GLU A 207 12.38 -3.89 -19.34
CA GLU A 207 13.64 -3.31 -19.79
C GLU A 207 14.67 -3.16 -18.66
N ALA A 208 14.20 -2.99 -17.42
CA ALA A 208 15.04 -2.78 -16.25
C ALA A 208 15.56 -4.08 -15.60
N ILE A 209 14.94 -5.23 -15.86
CA ILE A 209 15.36 -6.52 -15.28
C ILE A 209 16.22 -7.35 -16.25
N PRO A 210 17.09 -8.24 -15.73
CA PRO A 210 17.74 -9.24 -16.55
C PRO A 210 16.73 -10.15 -17.29
N PRO A 211 17.17 -10.84 -18.35
CA PRO A 211 16.37 -11.91 -18.95
C PRO A 211 15.98 -12.97 -17.91
N ARG A 212 14.87 -13.67 -18.18
CA ARG A 212 14.34 -14.70 -17.26
C ARG A 212 15.37 -15.79 -16.96
N GLU A 213 16.19 -16.15 -17.94
CA GLU A 213 17.25 -17.15 -17.84
C GLU A 213 18.39 -16.70 -16.91
N ALA A 214 18.60 -15.39 -16.79
CA ALA A 214 19.52 -14.77 -15.85
C ALA A 214 18.87 -14.46 -14.49
N GLY A 215 17.59 -14.86 -14.30
CA GLY A 215 16.89 -14.75 -13.02
C GLY A 215 16.14 -13.45 -12.78
N GLY A 216 15.96 -12.60 -13.80
CA GLY A 216 15.20 -11.35 -13.65
C GLY A 216 13.72 -11.59 -13.31
N LYS A 217 13.17 -10.77 -12.40
CA LYS A 217 11.81 -10.94 -11.87
C LYS A 217 11.07 -9.62 -11.70
N VAL A 218 9.76 -9.66 -11.94
CA VAL A 218 8.82 -8.64 -11.46
C VAL A 218 7.91 -9.31 -10.44
N ILE A 219 7.85 -8.76 -9.23
CA ILE A 219 7.04 -9.27 -8.11
C ILE A 219 5.91 -8.27 -7.89
N ILE A 220 4.68 -8.73 -8.07
CA ILE A 220 3.48 -7.90 -8.00
C ILE A 220 2.67 -8.31 -6.79
N VAL A 221 2.29 -7.34 -5.96
CA VAL A 221 1.40 -7.52 -4.81
C VAL A 221 0.18 -6.64 -5.03
N ASP A 222 -0.89 -7.26 -5.50
CA ASP A 222 -2.18 -6.63 -5.75
C ASP A 222 -3.34 -7.64 -5.53
N MET A 223 -4.56 -7.13 -5.45
CA MET A 223 -5.74 -7.98 -5.30
C MET A 223 -6.01 -8.78 -6.57
N VAL A 224 -6.23 -10.09 -6.44
CA VAL A 224 -6.66 -10.97 -7.53
C VAL A 224 -8.12 -11.37 -7.32
N VAL A 225 -9.00 -10.76 -8.11
CA VAL A 225 -10.46 -11.04 -8.07
C VAL A 225 -10.72 -12.49 -8.45
N GLY A 226 -11.56 -13.17 -7.67
CA GLY A 226 -11.91 -14.57 -7.90
C GLY A 226 -10.85 -15.57 -7.44
N SER A 227 -9.73 -15.12 -6.87
CA SER A 227 -8.81 -16.01 -6.17
C SER A 227 -9.40 -16.42 -4.81
N GLY A 228 -9.50 -17.71 -4.58
CA GLY A 228 -10.03 -18.30 -3.36
C GLY A 228 -9.57 -19.75 -3.24
N PRO A 229 -9.74 -20.40 -2.07
CA PRO A 229 -9.13 -21.69 -1.75
C PRO A 229 -9.47 -22.85 -2.70
N ASN A 230 -10.43 -22.68 -3.61
CA ASN A 230 -10.83 -23.67 -4.61
C ASN A 230 -10.16 -23.48 -5.99
N MET A 231 -9.29 -22.50 -6.18
CA MET A 231 -8.57 -22.31 -7.44
C MET A 231 -7.10 -22.70 -7.23
N ARG A 232 -6.75 -23.93 -7.65
CA ARG A 232 -5.35 -24.31 -7.88
C ARG A 232 -4.88 -23.56 -9.11
N MET A 233 -3.86 -22.70 -8.95
CA MET A 233 -3.03 -22.25 -10.08
C MET A 233 -2.17 -23.40 -10.58
#